data_AF-A0A7V4AAB3-F1
#
_entry.id   AF-A0A7V4AAB3-F1
#
_cell.length_a   1.000
_cell.length_b   1.000
_cell.length_c   1.000
_cell.angle_alpha   90.00
_cell.angle_beta   90.00
_cell.angle_gamma   90.00
#
_symmetry.space_group_name_H-M   'P 1'
#
loop_
_entity.id
_entity.type
_entity.pdbx_description
1 polymer ?
#
loop_
_entity_poly.entity_id
_entity_poly.type
_entity_poly.pdbx_seq_one_letter_code
_entity_poly.pdbx_strand_id
1 'polypeptide(L)'
;MSEIEKKREMSGIQERLRMFEEFRIAKNKILSQDDFMEVTIKDKKTGEIKKKKMLLKSGWRKIKLFFGISSEILEIKREKDGDKIIYMCKARVSAPSGMSAEAVGICSSDEPGKSNMPEYILSSIAQTRAINKAIADLVGADFDEEIDVEKLSEEDLDISHIEPSSKTEKALPSDKTKLVSLIFDMIREIEGKISKTEIFSKIKDSLGIPKDQNIKITQLDIDQLKKVESILRSEIQNLKAKETENFF
;
A
#
# COMPACT_ATOMS: atom_id res chain seq x y z
N MET A 1 -41.41 19.05 15.69
CA MET A 1 -40.24 18.30 16.21
C MET A 1 -39.95 18.75 17.62
N SER A 2 -40.05 17.83 18.57
CA SER A 2 -39.72 18.09 19.97
C SER A 2 -38.21 18.33 20.14
N GLU A 3 -37.79 19.05 21.18
CA GLU A 3 -36.36 19.27 21.47
C GLU A 3 -35.58 17.96 21.65
N ILE A 4 -36.27 16.90 22.10
CA ILE A 4 -35.71 15.56 22.28
C ILE A 4 -35.39 14.93 20.91
N GLU A 5 -36.26 15.07 19.92
CA GLU A 5 -36.01 14.58 18.55
C GLU A 5 -34.83 15.31 17.91
N LYS A 6 -34.76 16.65 18.05
CA LYS A 6 -33.62 17.43 17.55
C LYS A 6 -32.29 17.03 18.21
N LYS A 7 -32.29 16.76 19.52
CA LYS A 7 -31.09 16.33 20.25
C LYS A 7 -30.64 14.92 19.83
N ARG A 8 -31.60 14.03 19.55
CA ARG A 8 -31.34 12.67 19.05
C ARG A 8 -30.84 12.67 17.60
N GLU A 9 -31.39 13.53 16.74
CA GLU A 9 -30.93 13.78 15.37
C GLU A 9 -29.50 14.35 15.33
N MET A 10 -29.22 15.34 16.18
CA MET A 10 -27.91 15.98 16.29
C MET A 10 -26.86 15.00 16.84
N SER A 11 -27.22 14.13 17.78
CA SER A 11 -26.36 13.02 18.21
C SER A 11 -26.06 12.06 17.06
N GLY A 12 -27.06 11.72 16.23
CA GLY A 12 -26.86 10.83 15.09
C GLY A 12 -26.02 11.44 13.96
N ILE A 13 -26.06 12.76 13.75
CA ILE A 13 -25.21 13.42 12.75
C ILE A 13 -23.75 13.46 13.19
N GLN A 14 -23.48 13.71 14.47
CA GLN A 14 -22.13 13.71 15.04
C GLN A 14 -21.50 12.32 14.97
N GLU A 15 -22.29 11.28 15.25
CA GLU A 15 -21.84 9.89 15.12
C GLU A 15 -21.49 9.53 13.67
N ARG A 16 -22.33 9.92 12.71
CA ARG A 16 -22.05 9.71 11.27
C ARG A 16 -20.78 10.44 10.81
N LEU A 17 -20.57 11.68 11.26
CA LEU A 17 -19.36 12.45 10.96
C LEU A 17 -18.12 11.79 11.55
N ARG A 18 -18.20 11.31 12.80
CA ARG A 18 -17.12 10.56 13.44
C ARG A 18 -16.78 9.28 12.68
N MET A 19 -17.79 8.49 12.30
CA MET A 19 -17.59 7.27 11.51
C MET A 19 -16.93 7.54 10.16
N PHE A 20 -17.30 8.64 9.50
CA PHE A 20 -16.68 9.07 8.25
C PHE A 20 -15.21 9.46 8.43
N GLU A 21 -14.88 10.16 9.52
CA GLU A 21 -13.49 10.50 9.81
C GLU A 21 -12.65 9.28 10.19
N GLU A 22 -13.19 8.36 10.99
CA GLU A 22 -12.54 7.08 11.28
C GLU A 22 -12.28 6.26 10.01
N PHE A 23 -13.20 6.28 9.04
CA PHE A 23 -12.99 5.71 7.72
C PHE A 23 -11.82 6.37 6.98
N ARG A 24 -11.75 7.72 6.96
CA ARG A 24 -10.68 8.48 6.30
C ARG A 24 -9.31 8.16 6.90
N ILE A 25 -9.24 8.12 8.23
CA ILE A 25 -8.02 7.75 8.98
C ILE A 25 -7.62 6.30 8.67
N ALA A 26 -8.57 5.36 8.72
CA ALA A 26 -8.31 3.96 8.43
C ALA A 26 -7.79 3.76 7.01
N LYS A 27 -8.43 4.38 6.00
CA LYS A 27 -7.98 4.37 4.60
C LYS A 27 -6.51 4.78 4.48
N ASN A 28 -6.11 5.87 5.14
CA ASN A 28 -4.74 6.38 5.07
C ASN A 28 -3.72 5.49 5.80
N LYS A 29 -4.15 4.75 6.84
CA LYS A 29 -3.28 3.83 7.60
C LYS A 29 -3.10 2.47 6.93
N ILE A 30 -4.13 1.96 6.25
CA ILE A 30 -4.06 0.61 5.64
C ILE A 30 -3.37 0.64 4.27
N LEU A 31 -3.44 1.76 3.55
CA LEU A 31 -2.83 1.90 2.23
C LEU A 31 -1.38 2.39 2.37
N SER A 32 -0.48 1.75 1.62
CA SER A 32 0.93 2.14 1.49
C SER A 32 1.20 2.69 0.09
N GLN A 33 2.34 3.36 -0.12
CA GLN A 33 2.73 3.86 -1.45
C GLN A 33 2.72 2.78 -2.54
N ASP A 34 3.06 1.54 -2.18
CA ASP A 34 3.05 0.39 -3.09
C ASP A 34 1.64 -0.05 -3.55
N ASP A 35 0.57 0.48 -2.94
CA ASP A 35 -0.81 0.25 -3.38
C ASP A 35 -1.27 1.24 -4.44
N PHE A 36 -0.43 2.20 -4.81
CA PHE A 36 -0.75 3.21 -5.81
C PHE A 36 0.15 3.08 -7.03
N MET A 37 -0.40 3.45 -8.18
CA MET A 37 0.35 3.63 -9.42
C MET A 37 0.07 5.02 -9.96
N GLU A 38 1.13 5.78 -10.22
CA GLU A 38 1.00 7.06 -10.90
C GLU A 38 0.80 6.81 -12.41
N VAL A 39 -0.29 7.36 -12.94
CA VAL A 39 -0.66 7.29 -14.34
C VAL A 39 -0.68 8.71 -14.88
N THR A 40 0.05 8.91 -15.97
CA THR A 40 0.08 10.18 -16.69
C THR A 40 -1.04 10.20 -17.73
N ILE A 41 -1.97 11.13 -17.57
CA ILE A 41 -3.09 11.34 -18.49
C ILE A 41 -2.80 12.61 -19.30
N LYS A 42 -2.70 12.46 -20.61
CA LYS A 42 -2.61 13.59 -21.53
C LYS A 42 -3.99 13.90 -22.08
N ASP A 43 -4.48 15.11 -21.83
CA ASP A 43 -5.70 15.60 -22.44
C ASP A 43 -5.47 15.77 -23.95
N LYS A 44 -6.32 15.13 -24.77
CA LYS A 44 -6.18 15.17 -26.24
C LYS A 44 -6.56 16.52 -26.84
N LYS A 45 -7.38 17.31 -26.16
CA LYS A 45 -7.88 18.61 -26.64
C LYS A 45 -6.97 19.76 -26.21
N THR A 46 -6.54 19.78 -24.95
CA THR A 46 -5.71 20.87 -24.41
C THR A 46 -4.21 20.55 -24.47
N GLY A 47 -3.84 19.28 -24.63
CA GLY A 47 -2.45 18.83 -24.57
C GLY A 47 -1.87 18.80 -23.15
N GLU A 48 -2.63 19.21 -22.14
CA GLU A 48 -2.22 19.22 -20.74
C GLU A 48 -1.90 17.81 -20.25
N ILE A 49 -0.85 17.71 -19.44
CA ILE A 49 -0.42 16.46 -18.83
C ILE A 49 -0.78 16.54 -17.35
N LYS A 50 -1.66 15.65 -16.90
CA LYS A 50 -2.03 15.48 -15.50
C LYS A 50 -1.52 14.16 -14.97
N LYS A 51 -0.93 14.17 -13.79
CA LYS A 51 -0.53 12.96 -13.07
C LYS A 51 -1.67 12.56 -12.14
N LYS A 52 -2.04 11.29 -12.17
CA LYS A 52 -3.13 10.76 -11.35
C LYS A 52 -2.67 9.51 -10.65
N LYS A 53 -2.93 9.40 -9.34
CA LYS A 53 -2.68 8.16 -8.60
C LYS A 53 -3.88 7.23 -8.77
N MET A 54 -3.64 6.01 -9.19
CA MET A 54 -4.66 4.96 -9.29
C MET A 54 -4.40 3.89 -8.23
N LEU A 55 -5.45 3.49 -7.51
CA LEU A 55 -5.36 2.43 -6.53
C LEU A 55 -5.26 1.05 -7.20
N LEU A 56 -4.19 0.32 -6.88
CA LEU A 56 -3.92 -1.03 -7.36
C LEU A 56 -4.84 -2.05 -6.68
N LYS A 57 -4.87 -3.26 -7.26
CA LYS A 57 -5.65 -4.40 -6.74
C LYS A 57 -5.32 -4.73 -5.29
N SER A 58 -4.08 -4.52 -4.85
CA SER A 58 -3.67 -4.73 -3.46
C SER A 58 -4.39 -3.77 -2.51
N GLY A 59 -4.46 -2.48 -2.84
CA GLY A 59 -5.16 -1.48 -2.04
C GLY A 59 -6.65 -1.79 -1.88
N TRP A 60 -7.33 -2.13 -2.98
CA TRP A 60 -8.74 -2.55 -2.94
C TRP A 60 -8.97 -3.77 -2.06
N ARG A 61 -8.06 -4.74 -2.07
CA ARG A 61 -8.13 -5.93 -1.20
C ARG A 61 -7.93 -5.58 0.28
N LYS A 62 -7.05 -4.63 0.60
CA LYS A 62 -6.86 -4.15 1.98
C LYS A 62 -8.11 -3.46 2.50
N ILE A 63 -8.72 -2.58 1.70
CA ILE A 63 -10.01 -1.93 2.03
C ILE A 63 -11.07 -3.00 2.25
N LYS A 64 -11.21 -3.94 1.32
CA LYS A 64 -12.19 -5.03 1.41
C LYS A 64 -12.03 -5.83 2.71
N LEU A 65 -10.80 -6.21 3.05
CA LEU A 65 -10.48 -6.97 4.26
C LEU A 65 -10.78 -6.17 5.53
N PHE A 66 -10.31 -4.91 5.59
CA PHE A 66 -10.44 -4.07 6.77
C PHE A 66 -11.90 -3.76 7.12
N PHE A 67 -12.72 -3.45 6.12
CA PHE A 67 -14.14 -3.13 6.32
C PHE A 67 -15.07 -4.35 6.28
N GLY A 68 -14.52 -5.56 6.18
CA GLY A 68 -15.32 -6.80 6.10
C GLY A 68 -16.25 -6.84 4.89
N ILE A 69 -15.87 -6.20 3.78
CA ILE A 69 -16.72 -6.10 2.59
C ILE A 69 -16.72 -7.44 1.86
N SER A 70 -17.90 -7.96 1.56
CA SER A 70 -18.08 -9.12 0.67
C SER A 70 -18.32 -8.65 -0.77
N SER A 71 -18.08 -9.54 -1.75
CA SER A 71 -18.32 -9.24 -3.16
C SER A 71 -18.90 -10.44 -3.88
N GLU A 72 -19.85 -10.20 -4.76
CA GLU A 72 -20.55 -11.20 -5.57
C GLU A 72 -20.54 -10.76 -7.04
N ILE A 73 -20.29 -11.70 -7.95
CA ILE A 73 -20.50 -11.48 -9.38
C ILE A 73 -21.95 -11.82 -9.68
N LEU A 74 -22.73 -10.81 -10.07
CA LEU A 74 -24.14 -10.98 -10.40
C LEU A 74 -24.31 -11.48 -11.84
N GLU A 75 -23.48 -10.99 -12.76
CA GLU A 75 -23.60 -11.29 -14.17
C GLU A 75 -22.26 -11.10 -14.86
N ILE A 76 -21.96 -11.97 -15.83
CA ILE A 76 -20.89 -11.75 -16.79
C ILE A 76 -21.38 -12.06 -18.20
N LYS A 77 -21.21 -11.09 -19.11
CA LYS A 77 -21.55 -11.21 -20.52
C LYS A 77 -20.31 -11.10 -21.37
N ARG A 78 -20.25 -11.96 -22.38
CA ARG A 78 -19.31 -11.87 -23.48
C ARG A 78 -20.07 -11.38 -24.71
N GLU A 79 -19.59 -10.31 -25.30
CA GLU A 79 -20.10 -9.74 -26.54
C GLU A 79 -18.98 -9.74 -27.60
N LYS A 80 -19.39 -9.77 -28.87
CA LYS A 80 -18.50 -9.66 -30.02
C LYS A 80 -18.99 -8.52 -30.90
N ASP A 81 -18.12 -7.56 -31.17
CA ASP A 81 -18.39 -6.42 -32.04
C ASP A 81 -17.29 -6.36 -33.12
N GLY A 82 -17.62 -6.81 -34.34
CA GLY A 82 -16.62 -7.09 -35.38
C GLY A 82 -15.59 -8.10 -34.89
N ASP A 83 -14.31 -7.71 -34.90
CA ASP A 83 -13.18 -8.52 -34.41
C ASP A 83 -12.88 -8.30 -32.91
N LYS A 84 -13.66 -7.46 -32.23
CA LYS A 84 -13.46 -7.12 -30.82
C LYS A 84 -14.22 -8.07 -29.93
N ILE A 85 -13.57 -8.51 -28.86
CA ILE A 85 -14.19 -9.27 -27.78
C ILE A 85 -14.38 -8.33 -26.60
N ILE A 86 -15.62 -8.23 -26.12
CA ILE A 86 -15.99 -7.35 -25.02
C ILE A 86 -16.55 -8.20 -23.89
N TYR A 87 -16.02 -7.98 -22.68
CA TYR A 87 -16.58 -8.52 -21.45
C TYR A 87 -17.23 -7.43 -20.64
N MET A 88 -18.47 -7.64 -20.25
CA MET A 88 -19.18 -6.82 -19.28
C MET A 88 -19.46 -7.66 -18.04
N CYS A 89 -19.12 -7.15 -16.87
CA CYS A 89 -19.34 -7.80 -15.59
C CYS A 89 -20.13 -6.87 -14.69
N LYS A 90 -21.19 -7.38 -14.07
CA LYS A 90 -21.93 -6.70 -12.99
C LYS A 90 -21.56 -7.36 -11.66
N ALA A 91 -21.17 -6.55 -10.68
CA ALA A 91 -20.82 -7.03 -9.35
C ALA A 91 -21.58 -6.25 -8.27
N ARG A 92 -21.86 -6.92 -7.16
CA ARG A 92 -22.38 -6.32 -5.92
C ARG A 92 -21.35 -6.46 -4.82
N VAL A 93 -21.25 -5.45 -3.97
CA VAL A 93 -20.49 -5.52 -2.72
C VAL A 93 -21.41 -5.20 -1.55
N SER A 94 -21.14 -5.79 -0.40
CA SER A 94 -21.93 -5.57 0.82
C SER A 94 -21.02 -5.42 2.03
N ALA A 95 -21.34 -4.48 2.92
CA ALA A 95 -20.70 -4.30 4.21
C ALA A 95 -21.48 -5.01 5.33
N PRO A 96 -20.85 -5.33 6.47
CA PRO A 96 -21.53 -5.89 7.64
C PRO A 96 -22.66 -5.01 8.19
N SER A 97 -22.63 -3.70 7.90
CA SER A 97 -23.70 -2.76 8.24
C SER A 97 -25.00 -2.98 7.46
N GLY A 98 -24.99 -3.84 6.43
CA GLY A 98 -26.11 -4.06 5.52
C GLY A 98 -26.12 -3.11 4.31
N MET A 99 -25.21 -2.13 4.25
CA MET A 99 -25.04 -1.30 3.06
C MET A 99 -24.50 -2.12 1.90
N SER A 100 -24.96 -1.82 0.69
CA SER A 100 -24.50 -2.49 -0.53
C SER A 100 -24.40 -1.51 -1.70
N ALA A 101 -23.49 -1.79 -2.62
CA ALA A 101 -23.37 -1.06 -3.88
C ALA A 101 -23.19 -2.04 -5.05
N GLU A 102 -23.59 -1.62 -6.24
CA GLU A 102 -23.44 -2.38 -7.48
C GLU A 102 -22.70 -1.55 -8.51
N ALA A 103 -21.84 -2.21 -9.30
CA ALA A 103 -21.20 -1.56 -10.41
C ALA A 103 -20.99 -2.50 -11.60
N VAL A 104 -20.81 -1.88 -12.76
CA VAL A 104 -20.47 -2.56 -14.00
C VAL A 104 -19.02 -2.25 -14.37
N GLY A 105 -18.26 -3.29 -14.69
CA GLY A 105 -16.93 -3.22 -15.25
C GLY A 105 -16.92 -3.80 -16.65
N ILE A 106 -16.26 -3.12 -17.58
CA ILE A 106 -16.15 -3.54 -18.98
C ILE A 106 -14.67 -3.73 -19.31
N CYS A 107 -14.34 -4.71 -20.14
CA CYS A 107 -13.02 -4.84 -20.76
C CYS A 107 -13.15 -5.29 -22.22
N SER A 108 -12.49 -4.57 -23.14
CA SER A 108 -12.43 -4.92 -24.56
C SER A 108 -11.02 -5.34 -24.98
N SER A 109 -10.92 -6.26 -25.95
CA SER A 109 -9.65 -6.62 -26.59
C SER A 109 -9.01 -5.45 -27.34
N ASP A 110 -9.77 -4.43 -27.71
CA ASP A 110 -9.28 -3.23 -28.42
C ASP A 110 -8.72 -2.15 -27.47
N GLU A 111 -8.74 -2.39 -26.16
CA GLU A 111 -8.08 -1.49 -25.23
C GLU A 111 -6.55 -1.51 -25.41
N PRO A 112 -5.85 -0.38 -25.18
CA PRO A 112 -4.40 -0.32 -25.30
C PRO A 112 -3.68 -1.44 -24.53
N GLY A 113 -2.86 -2.22 -25.24
CA GLY A 113 -2.11 -3.34 -24.68
C GLY A 113 -2.93 -4.61 -24.39
N LYS A 114 -4.18 -4.70 -24.87
CA LYS A 114 -5.09 -5.85 -24.63
C LYS A 114 -5.36 -6.72 -25.86
N SER A 115 -4.94 -6.31 -27.05
CA SER A 115 -5.22 -7.00 -28.32
C SER A 115 -4.74 -8.45 -28.36
N ASN A 116 -3.62 -8.75 -27.70
CA ASN A 116 -3.03 -10.09 -27.64
C ASN A 116 -3.28 -10.82 -26.31
N MET A 117 -4.15 -10.29 -25.43
CA MET A 117 -4.43 -10.95 -24.16
C MET A 117 -5.37 -12.13 -24.34
N PRO A 118 -5.10 -13.27 -23.68
CA PRO A 118 -6.05 -14.37 -23.59
C PRO A 118 -7.41 -13.90 -23.08
N GLU A 119 -8.48 -14.51 -23.60
CA GLU A 119 -9.86 -14.12 -23.32
C GLU A 119 -10.23 -14.15 -21.83
N TYR A 120 -9.71 -15.14 -21.08
CA TYR A 120 -9.91 -15.24 -19.63
C TYR A 120 -9.32 -14.05 -18.86
N ILE A 121 -8.28 -13.40 -19.39
CA ILE A 121 -7.69 -12.18 -18.79
C ILE A 121 -8.64 -11.00 -18.99
N LEU A 122 -9.26 -10.85 -20.17
CA LEU A 122 -10.26 -9.80 -20.43
C LEU A 122 -11.46 -9.93 -19.47
N SER A 123 -11.97 -11.14 -19.32
CA SER A 123 -13.01 -11.47 -18.32
C SER A 123 -12.57 -11.12 -16.89
N SER A 124 -11.36 -11.49 -16.49
CA SER A 124 -10.84 -11.18 -15.15
C SER A 124 -10.67 -9.67 -14.91
N ILE A 125 -10.31 -8.90 -15.94
CA ILE A 125 -10.18 -7.44 -15.85
C ILE A 125 -11.57 -6.81 -15.69
N ALA A 126 -12.56 -7.23 -16.47
CA ALA A 126 -13.94 -6.75 -16.34
C ALA A 126 -14.49 -6.99 -14.93
N GLN A 127 -14.28 -8.19 -14.37
CA GLN A 127 -14.65 -8.51 -12.98
C GLN A 127 -13.93 -7.63 -11.95
N THR A 128 -12.62 -7.44 -12.11
CA THR A 128 -11.82 -6.60 -11.19
C THR A 128 -12.30 -5.15 -11.22
N ARG A 129 -12.60 -4.61 -12.41
CA ARG A 129 -13.15 -3.26 -12.57
C ARG A 129 -14.51 -3.11 -11.90
N ALA A 130 -15.40 -4.08 -12.10
CA ALA A 130 -16.74 -4.08 -11.51
C ALA A 130 -16.66 -4.07 -9.98
N ILE A 131 -15.87 -4.99 -9.39
CA ILE A 131 -15.70 -5.08 -7.93
C ILE A 131 -15.08 -3.80 -7.38
N ASN A 132 -13.99 -3.31 -7.97
CA ASN A 132 -13.31 -2.11 -7.46
C ASN A 132 -14.22 -0.88 -7.51
N LYS A 133 -14.98 -0.70 -8.59
CA LYS A 133 -15.95 0.40 -8.73
C LYS A 133 -17.08 0.28 -7.71
N ALA A 134 -17.58 -0.93 -7.46
CA ALA A 134 -18.61 -1.17 -6.46
C ALA A 134 -18.09 -0.89 -5.04
N ILE A 135 -16.83 -1.25 -4.73
CA ILE A 135 -16.19 -0.89 -3.44
C ILE A 135 -16.07 0.64 -3.33
N ALA A 136 -15.59 1.32 -4.38
CA ALA A 136 -15.44 2.77 -4.40
C ALA A 136 -16.74 3.50 -4.05
N ASP A 137 -17.83 3.07 -4.71
CA ASP A 137 -19.18 3.60 -4.50
C ASP A 137 -19.69 3.33 -3.08
N LEU A 138 -19.53 2.09 -2.59
CA LEU A 138 -19.94 1.70 -1.24
C LEU A 138 -19.28 2.56 -0.14
N VAL A 139 -17.99 2.86 -0.32
CA VAL A 139 -17.21 3.58 0.70
C VAL A 139 -17.15 5.09 0.48
N GLY A 140 -17.90 5.61 -0.51
CA GLY A 140 -17.97 7.04 -0.80
C GLY A 140 -16.62 7.66 -1.15
N ALA A 141 -15.71 6.89 -1.73
CA ALA A 141 -14.36 7.35 -2.02
C ALA A 141 -14.17 7.50 -3.52
N ASP A 142 -13.96 8.74 -3.94
CA ASP A 142 -13.41 9.04 -5.26
C ASP A 142 -11.89 8.86 -5.16
N PHE A 143 -11.38 7.66 -5.42
CA PHE A 143 -9.94 7.39 -5.37
C PHE A 143 -9.15 8.02 -6.53
N ASP A 144 -9.84 8.89 -7.28
CA ASP A 144 -9.31 9.78 -8.29
C ASP A 144 -8.88 11.14 -7.72
N GLU A 145 -9.06 11.39 -6.41
CA GLU A 145 -8.59 12.60 -5.75
C GLU A 145 -7.05 12.75 -5.81
N GLU A 146 -6.62 13.97 -6.13
CA GLU A 146 -5.25 14.44 -5.90
C GLU A 146 -4.96 14.37 -4.39
N ILE A 147 -4.42 13.24 -3.93
CA ILE A 147 -3.86 13.15 -2.58
C ILE A 147 -2.57 13.96 -2.61
N ASP A 148 -2.69 15.23 -2.24
CA ASP A 148 -1.60 16.17 -1.96
C ASP A 148 -0.91 15.73 -0.67
N VAL A 149 0.11 14.88 -0.83
CA VAL A 149 0.85 14.27 0.29
C VAL A 149 1.57 15.33 1.12
N GLU A 150 1.84 16.52 0.55
CA GLU A 150 2.51 17.63 1.22
C GLU A 150 1.58 18.41 2.18
N LYS A 151 0.25 18.36 1.98
CA LYS A 151 -0.75 18.96 2.89
C LYS A 151 -1.16 18.07 4.07
N LEU A 152 -0.55 16.89 4.21
CA LEU A 152 -0.76 16.02 5.36
C LEU A 152 0.12 16.42 6.58
N SER A 153 0.72 17.62 6.57
CA SER A 153 1.56 18.10 7.66
C SER A 153 0.76 18.67 8.84
N GLU A 154 0.80 17.92 9.95
CA GLU A 154 0.82 18.33 11.37
C GLU A 154 -0.38 19.02 12.05
N GLU A 155 -1.37 19.61 11.36
CA GLU A 155 -2.36 20.47 12.07
C GLU A 155 -3.69 19.83 12.54
N ASP A 156 -3.98 18.55 12.27
CA ASP A 156 -5.29 17.95 12.62
C ASP A 156 -5.24 16.74 13.58
N LEU A 157 -4.22 16.61 14.44
CA LEU A 157 -4.10 15.46 15.35
C LEU A 157 -3.86 15.86 16.82
N ASP A 158 -4.90 16.39 17.49
CA ASP A 158 -4.95 16.27 18.96
C ASP A 158 -5.46 14.87 19.34
N ILE A 159 -4.51 13.99 19.62
CA ILE A 159 -4.71 12.57 19.97
C ILE A 159 -4.50 12.32 21.46
N SER A 160 -4.61 13.35 22.30
CA SER A 160 -4.33 13.30 23.75
C SER A 160 -5.17 12.30 24.58
N HIS A 161 -6.09 11.56 23.95
CA HIS A 161 -6.94 10.56 24.61
C HIS A 161 -6.82 9.12 24.08
N ILE A 162 -5.86 8.83 23.19
CA ILE A 162 -5.62 7.45 22.74
C ILE A 162 -4.31 6.96 23.35
N GLU A 163 -4.41 6.10 24.37
CA GLU A 163 -3.25 5.37 24.86
C GLU A 163 -2.65 4.54 23.71
N PRO A 164 -1.32 4.62 23.46
CA PRO A 164 -0.69 3.87 22.40
C PRO A 164 -0.63 2.39 22.76
N SER A 165 -1.57 1.62 22.21
CA SER A 165 -1.39 0.17 22.04
C SER A 165 -0.25 -0.06 21.04
N SER A 166 0.97 -0.13 21.57
CA SER A 166 2.15 -0.54 20.82
C SER A 166 1.99 -1.96 20.27
N LYS A 167 2.53 -2.16 19.06
CA LYS A 167 2.85 -3.41 18.34
C LYS A 167 1.86 -3.86 17.26
N THR A 168 2.24 -3.45 16.05
CA THR A 168 2.00 -4.05 14.73
C THR A 168 2.10 -5.58 14.74
N GLU A 169 0.98 -6.27 14.48
CA GLU A 169 1.03 -7.61 13.89
C GLU A 169 1.07 -7.49 12.36
N LYS A 170 2.28 -7.22 11.85
CA LYS A 170 2.63 -7.61 10.47
C LYS A 170 2.60 -9.14 10.42
N ALA A 171 2.14 -9.72 9.30
CA ALA A 171 2.29 -11.14 9.02
C ALA A 171 3.68 -11.62 9.48
N LEU A 172 3.73 -12.75 10.21
CA LEU A 172 4.93 -13.23 10.90
C LEU A 172 6.12 -13.15 9.92
N PRO A 173 7.08 -12.22 10.14
CA PRO A 173 8.11 -11.99 9.14
C PRO A 173 8.95 -13.26 9.05
N SER A 174 9.16 -13.75 7.82
CA SER A 174 10.07 -14.87 7.58
C SER A 174 11.41 -14.58 8.26
N ASP A 175 12.14 -15.60 8.71
CA ASP A 175 13.42 -15.39 9.40
C ASP A 175 14.38 -14.53 8.57
N LYS A 176 14.32 -14.67 7.24
CA LYS A 176 15.01 -13.81 6.28
C LYS A 176 14.61 -12.33 6.39
N THR A 177 13.32 -12.03 6.47
CA THR A 177 12.81 -10.65 6.59
C THR A 177 13.25 -10.00 7.90
N LYS A 178 13.22 -10.73 9.02
CA LYS A 178 13.71 -10.25 10.33
C LYS A 178 15.21 -9.96 10.28
N LEU A 179 15.97 -10.83 9.63
CA LEU A 179 17.43 -10.68 9.53
C LEU A 179 17.81 -9.50 8.63
N VAL A 180 17.09 -9.30 7.54
CA VAL A 180 17.26 -8.11 6.68
C VAL A 180 16.93 -6.82 7.43
N SER A 181 15.83 -6.76 8.20
CA SER A 181 15.50 -5.56 8.97
C SER A 181 16.55 -5.29 10.05
N LEU A 182 17.00 -6.32 10.77
CA LEU A 182 18.06 -6.21 11.77
C LEU A 182 19.35 -5.64 11.17
N ILE A 183 19.75 -6.15 10.01
CA ILE A 183 20.94 -5.65 9.30
C ILE A 183 20.79 -4.17 8.91
N PHE A 184 19.62 -3.75 8.42
CA PHE A 184 19.40 -2.34 8.10
C PHE A 184 19.46 -1.43 9.33
N ASP A 185 18.93 -1.88 10.47
CA ASP A 185 19.00 -1.13 11.72
C ASP A 185 20.46 -1.00 12.20
N MET A 186 21.24 -2.07 12.10
CA MET A 186 22.66 -2.07 12.42
C MET A 186 23.47 -1.15 11.50
N ILE A 187 23.18 -1.14 10.19
CA ILE A 187 23.82 -0.23 9.23
C ILE A 187 23.48 1.23 9.59
N ARG A 188 22.23 1.53 9.94
CA ARG A 188 21.82 2.87 10.38
C ARG A 188 22.55 3.31 11.65
N GLU A 189 22.77 2.41 12.61
CA GLU A 189 23.51 2.70 13.85
C GLU A 189 24.95 3.17 13.56
N ILE A 190 25.58 2.62 12.52
CA ILE A 190 26.97 2.95 12.15
C ILE A 190 27.09 4.02 11.05
N GLU A 191 26.00 4.38 10.36
CA GLU A 191 25.98 5.29 9.19
C GLU A 191 26.36 6.76 9.48
N GLY A 192 26.73 7.10 10.72
CA GLY A 192 27.35 8.39 11.09
C GLY A 192 28.81 8.28 11.57
N LYS A 193 29.31 7.06 11.82
CA LYS A 193 30.66 6.81 12.36
C LYS A 193 31.60 6.22 11.30
N ILE A 194 31.04 5.53 10.30
CA ILE A 194 31.77 4.90 9.20
C ILE A 194 31.05 5.21 7.88
N SER A 195 31.82 5.43 6.81
CA SER A 195 31.26 5.68 5.48
C SER A 195 30.51 4.45 4.95
N LYS A 196 29.39 4.66 4.22
CA LYS A 196 28.65 3.57 3.56
C LYS A 196 29.54 2.73 2.65
N THR A 197 30.46 3.36 1.92
CA THR A 197 31.44 2.68 1.07
C THR A 197 32.31 1.70 1.83
N GLU A 198 32.75 2.05 3.04
CA GLU A 198 33.59 1.21 3.87
C GLU A 198 32.81 0.04 4.49
N ILE A 199 31.58 0.29 4.94
CA ILE A 199 30.66 -0.75 5.43
C ILE A 199 30.44 -1.81 4.35
N PHE A 200 30.10 -1.38 3.13
CA PHE A 200 29.85 -2.31 2.03
C PHE A 200 31.14 -2.98 1.52
N SER A 201 32.32 -2.36 1.64
CA SER A 201 33.60 -3.04 1.37
C SER A 201 33.83 -4.20 2.35
N LYS A 202 33.66 -3.98 3.65
CA LYS A 202 33.84 -5.03 4.69
C LYS A 202 32.86 -6.19 4.50
N ILE A 203 31.60 -5.87 4.13
CA ILE A 203 30.59 -6.89 3.80
C ILE A 203 31.02 -7.72 2.58
N LYS A 204 31.49 -7.08 1.50
CA LYS A 204 31.96 -7.77 0.29
C LYS A 204 33.16 -8.66 0.57
N ASP A 205 34.15 -8.14 1.30
CA ASP A 205 35.37 -8.86 1.65
C ASP A 205 35.06 -10.15 2.43
N SER A 206 34.09 -10.12 3.35
CA SER A 206 33.68 -11.31 4.11
C SER A 206 32.80 -12.30 3.33
N LEU A 207 32.03 -11.81 2.36
CA LEU A 207 31.23 -12.66 1.49
C LEU A 207 32.03 -13.24 0.31
N GLY A 208 33.31 -12.85 0.15
CA GLY A 208 34.15 -13.25 -0.99
C GLY A 208 33.70 -12.64 -2.32
N ILE A 209 32.99 -11.51 -2.26
CA ILE A 209 32.42 -10.84 -3.44
C ILE A 209 33.45 -9.83 -3.97
N PRO A 210 33.75 -9.83 -5.28
CA PRO A 210 34.63 -8.82 -5.89
C PRO A 210 34.19 -7.39 -5.59
N LYS A 211 35.15 -6.48 -5.34
CA LYS A 211 34.87 -5.09 -4.91
C LYS A 211 34.08 -4.29 -5.94
N ASP A 212 34.23 -4.62 -7.21
CA ASP A 212 33.57 -4.06 -8.38
C ASP A 212 32.11 -4.52 -8.55
N GLN A 213 31.69 -5.59 -7.90
CA GLN A 213 30.31 -6.09 -7.98
C GLN A 213 29.38 -5.34 -7.03
N ASN A 214 28.22 -4.90 -7.52
CA ASN A 214 27.21 -4.24 -6.68
C ASN A 214 26.38 -5.28 -5.91
N ILE A 215 26.12 -5.03 -4.62
CA ILE A 215 25.37 -5.96 -3.75
C ILE A 215 24.11 -5.31 -3.20
N LYS A 216 23.02 -6.06 -3.15
CA LYS A 216 21.79 -5.68 -2.44
C LYS A 216 21.55 -6.65 -1.30
N ILE A 217 21.46 -6.14 -0.07
CA ILE A 217 21.23 -6.96 1.14
C ILE A 217 19.95 -7.79 1.01
N THR A 218 18.91 -7.24 0.37
CA THR A 218 17.64 -7.92 0.12
C THR A 218 17.76 -9.14 -0.80
N GLN A 219 18.83 -9.25 -1.59
CA GLN A 219 19.07 -10.34 -2.54
C GLN A 219 19.95 -11.47 -1.98
N LEU A 220 20.53 -11.29 -0.78
CA LEU A 220 21.36 -12.30 -0.13
C LEU A 220 20.52 -13.47 0.41
N ASP A 221 21.11 -14.66 0.50
CA ASP A 221 20.51 -15.82 1.18
C ASP A 221 20.65 -15.73 2.72
N ILE A 222 20.04 -16.66 3.45
CA ILE A 222 20.00 -16.62 4.93
C ILE A 222 21.41 -16.76 5.54
N ASP A 223 22.28 -17.58 4.94
CA ASP A 223 23.63 -17.82 5.48
C ASP A 223 24.56 -16.64 5.22
N GLN A 224 24.43 -16.02 4.05
CA GLN A 224 25.07 -14.74 3.72
C GLN A 224 24.60 -13.64 4.67
N LEU A 225 23.31 -13.54 4.94
CA LEU A 225 22.77 -12.53 5.86
C LEU A 225 23.29 -12.74 7.30
N LYS A 226 23.36 -13.98 7.80
CA LYS A 226 23.95 -14.27 9.13
C LYS A 226 25.43 -13.86 9.22
N LYS A 227 26.20 -14.06 8.15
CA LYS A 227 27.58 -13.56 8.07
C LYS A 227 27.63 -12.04 8.14
N VAL A 228 26.76 -11.36 7.38
CA VAL A 228 26.65 -9.88 7.41
C VAL A 228 26.29 -9.38 8.82
N GLU A 229 25.33 -10.01 9.47
CA GLU A 229 24.94 -9.68 10.85
C GLU A 229 26.14 -9.80 11.81
N SER A 230 26.88 -10.92 11.76
CA SER A 230 28.04 -11.14 12.63
C SER A 230 29.11 -10.05 12.48
N ILE A 231 29.38 -9.62 11.24
CA ILE A 231 30.38 -8.57 10.96
C ILE A 231 29.91 -7.24 11.53
N LEU A 232 28.66 -6.85 11.23
CA LEU A 232 28.12 -5.58 11.71
C LEU A 232 28.07 -5.54 13.24
N ARG A 233 27.81 -6.68 13.92
CA ARG A 233 27.85 -6.76 15.38
C ARG A 233 29.26 -6.49 15.91
N SER A 234 30.27 -7.12 15.31
CA SER A 234 31.66 -6.90 15.69
C SER A 234 32.11 -5.45 15.47
N GLU A 235 31.65 -4.83 14.38
CA GLU A 235 31.99 -3.44 14.06
C GLU A 235 31.35 -2.46 15.05
N ILE A 236 30.06 -2.66 15.38
CA ILE A 236 29.37 -1.86 16.39
C ILE A 236 30.07 -1.96 17.75
N GLN A 237 30.50 -3.17 18.14
CA GLN A 237 31.21 -3.39 19.39
C GLN A 237 32.59 -2.69 19.40
N ASN A 238 33.34 -2.77 18.30
CA ASN A 238 34.62 -2.08 18.16
C ASN A 238 34.47 -0.55 18.21
N LEU A 239 33.43 -0.01 17.59
CA LEU A 239 33.13 1.43 17.65
C LEU A 239 32.78 1.89 19.07
N LYS A 240 31.96 1.11 19.80
CA LYS A 240 31.62 1.40 21.19
C LYS A 240 32.86 1.35 22.10
N ALA A 241 33.77 0.39 21.88
CA ALA A 241 35.02 0.30 22.62
C ALA A 241 35.95 1.51 22.39
N LYS A 242 36.07 1.97 21.14
CA LYS A 242 36.85 3.17 20.80
C LYS A 242 36.27 4.46 21.38
N GLU A 243 34.94 4.55 21.50
CA GLU A 243 34.28 5.69 22.15
C GLU A 243 34.55 5.71 23.65
N THR A 244 34.61 4.55 24.31
CA THR A 244 34.95 4.47 25.73
C THR A 244 36.42 4.75 26.03
N GLU A 245 37.35 4.44 25.12
CA GLU A 245 38.79 4.77 25.29
C GLU A 245 39.08 6.27 25.13
N ASN A 246 38.29 7.00 24.32
CA ASN A 246 38.46 8.44 24.12
C ASN A 246 37.89 9.31 25.26
N PHE A 247 37.27 8.71 26.27
CA PHE A 247 36.70 9.40 27.44
C PHE A 247 37.57 9.28 28.71
N PHE A 248 38.70 8.56 28.65
CA PHE A 248 39.73 8.47 29.69
C PHE A 248 41.04 9.08 29.22
#